data_AF-A0A6U0JE94-F1
#
_entry.id   AF-A0A6U0JE94-F1
#
_cell.length_a   1.000
_cell.length_b   1.000
_cell.length_c   1.000
_cell.angle_alpha   90.00
_cell.angle_beta   90.00
_cell.angle_gamma   90.00
#
_symmetry.space_group_name_H-M   'P 1'
#
loop_
_entity.id
_entity.type
_entity.pdbx_description
1 polymer ?
#
loop_
_entity_poly.entity_id
_entity_poly.type
_entity_poly.pdbx_seq_one_letter_code
_entity_poly.pdbx_strand_id
1 'polypeptide(L)'
;MSKALKKMFEPAIAAFAKRYQGWVGAELSKYGLRYDDLLCDYDLDVAEALKRLPQEERDLRMQRLKRAMDLSMKHINLSKEEQAKQTPFLWYVTPVLREVEAERDERAALGTGQPYNRQIP
;
A
#
# COMPACT_ATOMS: atom_id res chain seq x y z
N MET A 1 -21.42 0.78 15.73
CA MET A 1 -21.43 2.22 16.11
C MET A 1 -22.37 2.98 15.20
N SER A 2 -23.30 3.77 15.75
CA SER A 2 -24.26 4.54 14.95
C SER A 2 -23.53 5.55 14.03
N LYS A 3 -24.03 5.76 12.81
CA LYS A 3 -23.44 6.71 11.84
C LYS A 3 -23.32 8.13 12.42
N ALA A 4 -24.25 8.50 13.30
CA ALA A 4 -24.25 9.78 14.01
C ALA A 4 -23.06 9.94 14.98
N LEU A 5 -22.70 8.89 15.72
CA LEU A 5 -21.56 8.93 16.64
C LEU A 5 -20.24 9.08 15.89
N LYS A 6 -20.08 8.37 14.76
CA LYS A 6 -18.89 8.52 13.89
C LYS A 6 -18.74 9.95 13.38
N LYS A 7 -19.84 10.58 12.94
CA LYS A 7 -19.87 11.94 12.41
C LYS A 7 -19.50 13.01 13.46
N MET A 8 -19.78 12.76 14.75
CA MET A 8 -19.37 13.67 15.82
C MET A 8 -17.86 13.59 16.14
N PHE A 9 -17.24 12.42 15.99
CA PHE A 9 -15.80 12.24 16.24
C PHE A 9 -14.92 12.39 14.99
N GLU A 10 -15.52 12.45 13.80
CA GLU A 10 -14.84 12.67 12.51
C GLU A 10 -13.78 13.77 12.50
N PRO A 11 -14.02 15.00 12.99
CA PRO A 11 -13.02 16.06 12.92
C PRO A 11 -11.80 15.77 13.81
N ALA A 12 -12.02 15.19 14.99
CA ALA A 12 -10.94 14.78 15.87
C ALA A 12 -10.14 13.63 15.25
N ILE A 13 -10.81 12.59 14.75
CA ILE A 13 -10.17 11.45 14.08
C ILE A 13 -9.37 11.92 12.86
N ALA A 14 -9.90 12.83 12.05
CA ALA A 14 -9.21 13.38 10.89
C ALA A 14 -7.93 14.14 11.28
N ALA A 15 -7.97 14.92 12.36
CA ALA A 15 -6.79 15.62 12.88
C ALA A 15 -5.71 14.63 13.36
N PHE A 16 -6.10 13.57 14.07
CA PHE A 16 -5.18 12.51 14.48
C PHE A 16 -4.62 11.73 13.29
N ALA A 17 -5.47 11.40 12.32
CA ALA A 17 -5.08 10.69 11.11
C ALA A 17 -4.04 11.47 10.29
N LYS A 18 -4.20 12.79 10.14
CA LYS A 18 -3.22 13.64 9.44
C LYS A 18 -1.86 13.64 10.13
N ARG A 19 -1.83 13.68 11.47
CA ARG A 19 -0.58 13.59 12.25
C ARG A 19 0.09 12.23 12.07
N TYR A 20 -0.70 11.16 12.17
CA TYR A 20 -0.22 9.80 11.98
C TYR A 20 0.33 9.59 10.55
N GLN A 21 -0.38 10.07 9.54
CA GLN A 21 0.08 10.04 8.15
C GLN A 21 1.43 10.76 7.99
N GLY A 22 1.64 11.89 8.66
CA GLY A 22 2.93 12.59 8.67
C GLY A 22 4.07 11.73 9.24
N TRP A 23 3.82 11.02 10.35
CA TRP A 23 4.82 10.12 10.95
C TRP A 23 5.14 8.93 10.06
N VAL A 24 4.12 8.29 9.48
CA VAL A 24 4.30 7.18 8.53
C VAL A 24 5.08 7.64 7.31
N GLY A 25 4.73 8.80 6.75
CA GLY A 25 5.43 9.38 5.60
C GLY A 25 6.90 9.68 5.90
N ALA A 26 7.20 10.21 7.09
CA ALA A 26 8.57 10.44 7.53
C ALA A 26 9.37 9.13 7.65
N GLU A 27 8.76 8.07 8.19
CA GLU A 27 9.41 6.76 8.34
C GLU A 27 9.66 6.10 6.98
N LEU A 28 8.68 6.11 6.09
CA LEU A 28 8.80 5.59 4.73
C LEU A 28 9.91 6.30 3.95
N SER A 29 10.03 7.63 4.12
CA SER A 29 11.03 8.42 3.43
C SER A 29 12.46 8.07 3.86
N LYS A 30 12.67 7.62 5.11
CA LYS A 30 13.99 7.17 5.60
C LYS A 30 14.54 5.97 4.83
N TYR A 31 13.67 5.10 4.34
CA TYR A 31 14.01 3.90 3.55
C TYR A 31 13.73 4.06 2.05
N GLY A 32 13.10 5.18 1.66
CA GLY A 32 12.75 5.47 0.28
C GLY A 32 11.69 4.53 -0.27
N LEU A 33 10.73 4.16 0.57
CA LEU A 33 9.59 3.32 0.23
C LEU A 33 8.35 4.17 -0.06
N ARG A 34 7.46 3.64 -0.89
CA ARG A 34 6.08 4.12 -1.03
C ARG A 34 5.16 3.28 -0.15
N TYR A 35 4.02 3.84 0.24
CA TYR A 35 3.05 3.14 1.08
C TYR A 35 2.55 1.84 0.43
N ASP A 36 2.31 1.86 -0.88
CA ASP A 36 1.91 0.68 -1.65
C ASP A 36 2.97 -0.44 -1.67
N ASP A 37 4.24 -0.13 -1.39
CA ASP A 37 5.31 -1.12 -1.28
C ASP A 37 5.15 -1.99 -0.01
N LEU A 38 4.36 -1.54 0.98
CA LEU A 38 4.07 -2.29 2.21
C LEU A 38 2.92 -3.30 2.05
N LEU A 39 2.20 -3.28 0.93
CA LEU A 39 1.09 -4.20 0.70
C LEU A 39 1.60 -5.64 0.65
N CYS A 40 0.92 -6.52 1.37
CA CYS A 40 1.33 -7.89 1.58
C CYS A 40 1.01 -8.76 0.35
N ASP A 41 2.03 -9.29 -0.30
CA ASP A 41 1.88 -10.13 -1.50
C ASP A 41 1.19 -11.49 -1.22
N TYR A 42 1.01 -11.87 0.06
CA TYR A 42 0.21 -13.04 0.44
C TYR A 42 -1.30 -12.82 0.30
N ASP A 43 -1.73 -11.57 0.17
CA ASP A 43 -3.08 -11.26 -0.26
C ASP A 43 -3.19 -11.48 -1.77
N LEU A 44 -4.17 -12.30 -2.16
CA LEU A 44 -4.32 -12.73 -3.55
C LEU A 44 -4.78 -11.57 -4.45
N ASP A 45 -5.53 -10.62 -3.90
CA ASP A 45 -5.97 -9.43 -4.65
C ASP A 45 -4.78 -8.51 -4.95
N VAL A 46 -3.89 -8.36 -3.98
CA VAL A 46 -2.63 -7.59 -4.15
C VAL A 46 -1.73 -8.30 -5.16
N ALA A 47 -1.59 -9.62 -5.07
CA ALA A 47 -0.81 -10.39 -6.03
C ALA A 47 -1.35 -10.26 -7.46
N GLU A 48 -2.67 -10.24 -7.64
CA GLU A 48 -3.30 -10.01 -8.94
C GLU A 48 -3.10 -8.56 -9.43
N ALA A 49 -3.26 -7.57 -8.55
CA ALA A 49 -3.01 -6.18 -8.89
C ALA A 49 -1.55 -5.95 -9.34
N LEU A 50 -0.58 -6.60 -8.68
CA LEU A 50 0.83 -6.56 -9.08
C LEU A 50 1.09 -7.22 -10.44
N LYS A 51 0.37 -8.28 -10.80
CA LYS A 51 0.49 -8.91 -12.13
C LYS A 51 -0.03 -8.01 -13.25
N ARG A 52 -1.07 -7.23 -12.98
CA ARG A 52 -1.67 -6.29 -13.94
C ARG A 52 -0.84 -5.03 -14.18
N LEU A 53 0.02 -4.66 -13.22
CA LEU A 53 0.88 -3.48 -13.36
C LEU A 53 1.87 -3.60 -14.52
N PRO A 54 2.23 -2.47 -15.18
CA PRO A 54 3.31 -2.43 -16.15
C PRO A 54 4.61 -2.97 -15.57
N GLN A 55 5.40 -3.63 -16.41
CA GLN A 55 6.68 -4.22 -16.00
C GLN A 55 7.62 -3.18 -15.38
N GLU A 56 7.66 -1.97 -15.94
CA GLU A 56 8.49 -0.87 -15.43
C GLU A 56 8.18 -0.50 -13.98
N GLU A 57 6.90 -0.38 -13.61
CA GLU A 57 6.49 -0.09 -12.23
C GLU A 57 6.81 -1.23 -11.26
N ARG A 58 6.71 -2.48 -11.73
CA ARG A 58 7.15 -3.64 -10.94
C ARG A 58 8.64 -3.62 -10.66
N ASP A 59 9.44 -3.30 -11.66
CA ASP A 59 10.90 -3.23 -11.53
C ASP A 59 11.31 -2.07 -10.61
N LEU A 60 10.66 -0.91 -10.73
CA LEU A 60 10.84 0.22 -9.82
C LEU A 60 10.44 -0.12 -8.37
N ARG A 61 9.34 -0.84 -8.15
CA ARG A 61 8.97 -1.38 -6.82
C ARG A 61 10.08 -2.28 -6.28
N MET A 62 10.56 -3.22 -7.08
CA MET A 62 11.61 -4.15 -6.69
C MET A 62 12.91 -3.43 -6.33
N GLN A 63 13.30 -2.38 -7.06
CA GLN A 63 14.47 -1.55 -6.73
C GLN A 63 14.31 -0.85 -5.38
N ARG A 64 13.14 -0.28 -5.08
CA ARG A 64 12.86 0.36 -3.79
C ARG A 64 12.93 -0.64 -2.64
N LEU A 65 12.31 -1.82 -2.80
CA LEU A 65 12.35 -2.88 -1.79
C LEU A 65 13.77 -3.38 -1.53
N LYS A 66 14.56 -3.64 -2.59
CA LYS A 66 15.97 -4.03 -2.46
C LYS A 66 16.80 -2.99 -1.71
N ARG A 67 16.62 -1.71 -2.05
CA ARG A 67 17.29 -0.60 -1.34
C ARG A 67 16.89 -0.55 0.13
N ALA A 68 15.59 -0.66 0.43
CA ALA A 68 15.11 -0.64 1.81
C ALA A 68 15.65 -1.82 2.63
N MET A 69 15.71 -3.02 2.04
CA MET A 69 16.31 -4.20 2.69
C MET A 69 17.79 -3.99 2.97
N ASP A 70 18.57 -3.44 2.03
CA ASP A 70 19.99 -3.14 2.23
C ASP A 70 20.22 -2.11 3.35
N LEU A 71 19.44 -1.02 3.34
CA LEU A 71 19.49 0.01 4.38
C LEU A 71 19.12 -0.54 5.76
N SER A 72 18.06 -1.35 5.83
CA SER A 72 17.62 -2.01 7.06
C SER A 72 18.69 -2.94 7.62
N MET A 73 19.31 -3.76 6.75
CA MET A 73 20.38 -4.67 7.15
C MET A 73 21.60 -3.93 7.70
N LYS A 74 21.93 -2.77 7.13
CA LYS A 74 23.04 -1.91 7.56
C LYS A 74 22.70 -1.02 8.76
N HIS A 75 21.44 -0.98 9.19
CA HIS A 75 20.95 -0.04 10.20
C HIS A 75 21.27 1.44 9.86
N ILE A 76 21.25 1.79 8.57
CA ILE A 76 21.45 3.16 8.08
C ILE A 76 20.19 3.64 7.37
N ASN A 77 20.01 4.95 7.31
CA ASN A 77 18.90 5.60 6.60
C ASN A 77 19.44 6.34 5.36
N LEU A 78 18.56 6.65 4.41
CA LEU A 78 18.90 7.57 3.32
C LEU A 78 19.37 8.93 3.84
N SER A 79 20.16 9.65 3.05
CA SER A 79 20.55 11.02 3.37
C SER A 79 19.33 11.95 3.44
N LYS A 80 19.45 13.08 4.13
CA LYS A 80 18.34 14.05 4.24
C LYS A 80 17.92 14.64 2.89
N GLU A 81 18.86 14.79 1.97
CA GLU A 81 18.58 15.28 0.63
C GLU A 81 17.77 14.26 -0.19
N GLU A 82 18.13 12.97 -0.09
CA GLU A 82 17.38 11.91 -0.77
C GLU A 82 16.01 11.67 -0.14
N GLN A 83 15.90 11.80 1.20
CA GLN A 83 14.61 11.75 1.91
C GLN A 83 13.64 12.81 1.38
N ALA A 84 14.12 14.04 1.11
CA ALA A 84 13.29 15.13 0.59
C ALA A 84 12.76 14.87 -0.83
N LYS A 85 13.43 14.01 -1.61
CA LYS A 85 13.01 13.62 -2.96
C LYS A 85 11.98 12.48 -2.98
N GLN A 86 11.72 11.84 -1.83
CA GLN A 86 10.80 10.70 -1.77
C GLN A 86 9.33 11.13 -1.84
N THR A 87 8.51 10.30 -2.49
CA THR A 87 7.06 10.51 -2.64
C THR A 87 6.29 9.35 -2.01
N PRO A 88 6.23 9.25 -0.67
CA PRO A 88 5.70 8.06 0.02
C PRO A 88 4.22 7.78 -0.26
N PHE A 89 3.42 8.79 -0.57
CA PHE A 89 1.98 8.67 -0.84
C PHE A 89 1.63 8.77 -2.34
N LEU A 90 2.58 8.47 -3.23
CA LEU A 90 2.29 8.31 -4.66
C LEU A 90 1.77 6.88 -4.89
N TRP A 91 0.46 6.78 -5.00
CA TRP A 91 -0.27 5.52 -5.18
C TRP A 91 -0.08 4.98 -6.61
N TYR A 92 0.30 3.71 -6.74
CA TYR A 92 0.48 3.02 -8.02
C TYR A 92 -0.17 1.63 -8.03
N VAL A 93 -0.21 0.91 -6.91
CA VAL A 93 -0.92 -0.38 -6.77
C VAL A 93 -2.38 -0.15 -6.38
N THR A 94 -2.64 0.78 -5.47
CA THR A 94 -3.98 1.01 -4.89
C THR A 94 -5.09 1.21 -5.95
N PRO A 95 -4.89 1.94 -7.07
CA PRO A 95 -5.92 2.07 -8.11
C PRO A 95 -6.28 0.72 -8.74
N VAL A 96 -5.28 -0.08 -9.10
CA VAL A 96 -5.46 -1.40 -9.71
C VAL A 96 -6.06 -2.39 -8.71
N LEU A 97 -5.67 -2.30 -7.45
CA LEU A 97 -6.22 -3.13 -6.38
C LEU A 97 -7.74 -2.90 -6.22
N ARG A 98 -8.20 -1.65 -6.27
CA ARG A 98 -9.64 -1.34 -6.19
C ARG A 98 -10.42 -1.90 -7.37
N GLU A 99 -9.84 -1.94 -8.56
CA GLU A 99 -10.46 -2.56 -9.73
C GLU A 99 -10.60 -4.08 -9.53
N VAL A 100 -9.54 -4.73 -9.03
CA VAL A 100 -9.56 -6.17 -8.72
C VAL A 100 -10.61 -6.50 -7.64
N GLU A 101 -10.65 -5.72 -6.56
CA GLU A 101 -11.65 -5.88 -5.49
C GLU A 101 -13.08 -5.71 -6.02
N ALA A 102 -13.32 -4.71 -6.88
CA ALA A 102 -14.63 -4.47 -7.47
C ALA A 102 -15.08 -5.62 -8.39
N GLU A 103 -14.18 -6.13 -9.24
CA GLU A 103 -14.45 -7.31 -10.09
C GLU A 103 -14.76 -8.55 -9.26
N ARG A 104 -14.04 -8.74 -8.14
CA ARG A 104 -14.26 -9.85 -7.22
C ARG A 104 -15.63 -9.75 -6.56
N ASP A 105 -15.99 -8.56 -6.09
CA ASP A 105 -17.27 -8.31 -5.43
C ASP A 105 -18.45 -8.48 -6.41
N GLU A 106 -18.28 -8.05 -7.67
CA GLU A 106 -19.24 -8.30 -8.75
C GLU A 106 -19.44 -9.81 -9.00
N ARG A 107 -18.34 -10.57 -9.14
CA ARG A 107 -18.41 -12.03 -9.32
C ARG A 107 -19.07 -12.74 -8.15
N ALA A 108 -18.82 -12.28 -6.92
CA ALA A 108 -19.47 -12.80 -5.73
C ALA A 108 -20.98 -12.52 -5.75
N ALA A 109 -21.40 -11.32 -6.19
CA ALA A 109 -22.81 -10.97 -6.33
C ALA A 109 -23.52 -11.77 -7.44
N LEU A 110 -22.81 -12.10 -8.52
CA LEU A 110 -23.31 -12.95 -9.61
C LEU A 110 -23.29 -14.45 -9.29
N GLY A 111 -22.65 -14.87 -8.20
CA GLY A 111 -22.55 -16.27 -7.78
C GLY A 111 -21.55 -17.11 -8.58
N THR A 112 -20.65 -16.48 -9.36
CA THR A 112 -19.71 -17.18 -10.25
C THR A 112 -18.44 -17.69 -9.55
N GLY A 113 -18.36 -17.59 -8.22
CA GLY A 113 -17.20 -18.00 -7.42
C GLY A 113 -16.03 -17.01 -7.48
N GLN A 114 -14.95 -17.33 -6.74
CA GLN A 114 -13.73 -16.51 -6.67
C GLN A 114 -12.75 -16.88 -7.80
N PRO A 115 -12.05 -15.90 -8.41
CA PRO A 115 -11.11 -16.17 -9.51
C PRO A 115 -9.85 -16.92 -9.10
N TYR A 116 -9.45 -16.79 -7.84
CA TYR A 116 -8.29 -17.45 -7.25
C TYR A 116 -8.62 -17.86 -5.81
N ASN A 117 -8.01 -18.96 -5.35
CA ASN A 117 -8.19 -19.47 -4.00
C ASN A 117 -6.83 -19.65 -3.34
N ARG A 118 -6.76 -19.36 -2.04
CA ARG A 118 -5.56 -19.58 -1.23
C ARG A 118 -5.40 -21.09 -1.03
N GLN A 119 -4.22 -21.62 -1.32
CA GLN A 119 -3.91 -23.00 -1.00
C GLN A 119 -3.84 -23.16 0.53
N ILE A 120 -4.50 -24.20 1.05
CA ILE A 120 -4.43 -24.56 2.47
C ILE A 120 -3.07 -25.26 2.67
N PRO A 121 -2.21 -24.75 3.57
CA PRO A 121 -0.92 -25.38 3.85
C PRO A 121 -1.07 -26.76 4.50
#